data_AF-A0AA97DGR5-F1
#
_entry.id   AF-A0AA97DGR5-F1
#
_cell.length_a   1.000
_cell.length_b   1.000
_cell.length_c   1.000
_cell.angle_alpha   90.00
_cell.angle_beta   90.00
_cell.angle_gamma   90.00
#
_symmetry.space_group_name_H-M   'P 1'
#
loop_
_entity.id
_entity.type
_entity.pdbx_description
1 polymer ?
#
loop_
_entity_poly.entity_id
_entity_poly.type
_entity_poly.pdbx_seq_one_letter_code
_entity_poly.pdbx_strand_id
1 'polypeptide(L)'
;MVDLRLIILDYYYNPLTKGSNSIKAVLPAILNSCNFLKNKYSKPISEINLTSINFDDQHLWIQIKDQKVINPYKLLPPIFNQFSKEELKHFISGLDTISDGGAALTAYSKLQFVDMSKKERDSIKKSLFKYCELDTLAMVMIYEHLKTLI
;
A
#
# COMPACT_ATOMS: atom_id res chain seq x y z
N MET A 1 0.92 -15.57 12.28
CA MET A 1 0.52 -14.89 11.04
C MET A 1 0.42 -15.96 9.97
N VAL A 2 -0.71 -16.08 9.26
CA VAL A 2 -0.87 -17.06 8.18
C VAL A 2 -0.23 -16.49 6.92
N ASP A 3 0.62 -17.27 6.26
CA ASP A 3 1.22 -16.85 4.99
C ASP A 3 0.23 -17.09 3.83
N LEU A 4 -0.46 -16.02 3.41
CA LEU A 4 -1.38 -16.08 2.28
C LEU A 4 -0.67 -16.46 0.96
N ARG A 5 0.64 -16.30 0.85
CA ARG A 5 1.38 -16.67 -0.37
C ARG A 5 1.25 -18.16 -0.66
N LEU A 6 1.28 -19.02 0.36
CA LEU A 6 1.12 -20.47 0.18
C LEU A 6 -0.26 -20.79 -0.38
N ILE A 7 -1.32 -20.19 0.17
CA ILE A 7 -2.69 -20.36 -0.32
C ILE A 7 -2.82 -19.89 -1.77
N ILE A 8 -2.22 -18.74 -2.10
CA ILE A 8 -2.23 -18.22 -3.48
C ILE A 8 -1.53 -19.18 -4.44
N LEU A 9 -0.36 -19.71 -4.06
CA LEU A 9 0.40 -20.63 -4.89
C LEU A 9 -0.34 -21.95 -5.15
N ASP A 10 -0.96 -22.51 -4.13
CA ASP A 10 -1.55 -23.85 -4.20
C ASP A 10 -2.96 -23.84 -4.83
N TYR A 11 -3.71 -22.75 -4.66
CA TYR A 11 -5.17 -22.76 -4.92
C TYR A 11 -5.73 -21.58 -5.71
N TYR A 12 -4.92 -20.56 -6.09
CA TYR A 12 -5.45 -19.39 -6.79
C TYR A 12 -4.60 -18.96 -7.98
N TYR A 13 -5.24 -18.80 -9.15
CA TYR A 13 -4.60 -18.26 -10.33
C TYR A 13 -5.38 -17.07 -10.89
N ASN A 14 -4.68 -15.98 -11.17
CA ASN A 14 -5.23 -14.81 -11.85
C ASN A 14 -4.28 -14.36 -12.98
N PRO A 15 -4.70 -14.41 -14.26
CA PRO A 15 -3.84 -14.05 -15.39
C PRO A 15 -3.23 -12.64 -15.32
N LEU A 16 -3.89 -11.70 -14.63
CA LEU A 16 -3.42 -10.32 -14.52
C LEU A 16 -2.14 -10.19 -13.67
N THR A 17 -1.80 -11.20 -12.86
CA THR A 17 -0.55 -11.20 -12.08
C THR A 17 0.69 -11.45 -12.92
N LYS A 18 0.53 -11.97 -14.16
CA LYS A 18 1.61 -12.34 -15.08
C LYS A 18 2.64 -13.28 -14.42
N GLY A 19 2.15 -14.21 -13.59
CA GLY A 19 2.99 -15.19 -12.88
C GLY A 19 3.65 -14.68 -11.59
N SER A 20 3.43 -13.43 -11.20
CA SER A 20 3.93 -12.90 -9.92
C SER A 20 3.01 -13.30 -8.76
N ASN A 21 3.61 -13.82 -7.69
CA ASN A 21 2.91 -14.17 -6.44
C ASN A 21 3.12 -13.13 -5.33
N SER A 22 3.72 -11.98 -5.66
CA SER A 22 3.86 -10.90 -4.70
C SER A 22 2.50 -10.27 -4.40
N ILE A 23 2.25 -9.87 -3.15
CA ILE A 23 1.03 -9.18 -2.76
C ILE A 23 0.75 -7.93 -3.63
N LYS A 24 1.81 -7.26 -4.10
CA LYS A 24 1.76 -6.06 -4.94
C LYS A 24 1.33 -6.34 -6.39
N ALA A 25 1.40 -7.59 -6.83
CA ALA A 25 0.85 -8.04 -8.11
C ALA A 25 -0.52 -8.69 -7.93
N VAL A 26 -0.68 -9.49 -6.88
CA VAL A 26 -1.91 -10.24 -6.58
C VAL A 26 -3.07 -9.31 -6.22
N LEU A 27 -2.84 -8.31 -5.35
CA LEU A 27 -3.91 -7.39 -4.93
C LEU A 27 -4.51 -6.64 -6.13
N PRO A 28 -3.75 -5.90 -6.97
CA PRO A 28 -4.35 -5.21 -8.11
C PRO A 28 -5.08 -6.14 -9.09
N ALA A 29 -4.58 -7.36 -9.29
CA ALA A 29 -5.22 -8.37 -10.13
C ALA A 29 -6.60 -8.78 -9.57
N ILE A 30 -6.67 -9.05 -8.27
CA ILE A 30 -7.90 -9.36 -7.55
C ILE A 30 -8.88 -8.18 -7.61
N LEU A 31 -8.41 -6.96 -7.33
CA LEU A 31 -9.26 -5.77 -7.37
C LEU A 31 -9.85 -5.51 -8.77
N ASN A 32 -9.10 -5.78 -9.84
CA ASN A 32 -9.65 -5.65 -11.19
C ASN A 32 -10.70 -6.72 -11.52
N SER A 33 -10.61 -7.92 -10.92
CA SER A 33 -11.46 -9.08 -11.21
C SER A 33 -12.64 -9.26 -10.24
N CYS A 34 -12.65 -8.60 -9.08
CA CYS A 34 -13.70 -8.75 -8.07
C CYS A 34 -14.56 -7.49 -7.91
N ASN A 35 -15.83 -7.53 -8.35
CA ASN A 35 -16.76 -6.41 -8.21
C ASN A 35 -17.14 -6.12 -6.76
N PHE A 36 -17.26 -7.16 -5.92
CA PHE A 36 -17.54 -7.00 -4.50
C PHE A 36 -16.49 -6.10 -3.81
N LEU A 37 -15.20 -6.39 -4.01
CA LEU A 37 -14.12 -5.59 -3.42
C LEU A 37 -14.07 -4.18 -4.01
N LYS A 38 -14.26 -4.03 -5.33
CA LYS A 38 -14.34 -2.71 -5.96
C LYS A 38 -15.42 -1.85 -5.32
N ASN A 39 -16.62 -2.40 -5.12
CA ASN A 39 -17.75 -1.67 -4.56
C ASN A 39 -17.56 -1.31 -3.07
N LYS A 40 -16.86 -2.17 -2.31
CA LYS A 40 -16.55 -1.90 -0.90
C LYS A 40 -15.44 -0.85 -0.79
N TYR A 41 -14.25 -1.15 -1.31
CA TYR A 41 -13.04 -0.35 -1.05
C TYR A 41 -12.86 0.89 -1.96
N SER A 42 -13.80 1.15 -2.87
CA SER A 42 -13.93 2.47 -3.54
C SER A 42 -14.65 3.51 -2.69
N LYS A 43 -15.19 3.12 -1.53
CA LYS A 43 -15.83 4.03 -0.58
C LYS A 43 -14.84 4.53 0.48
N PRO A 44 -15.12 5.67 1.13
CA PRO A 44 -14.37 6.17 2.28
C PRO A 44 -14.23 5.15 3.40
N ILE A 45 -13.16 5.25 4.17
CA ILE A 45 -12.92 4.42 5.38
C ILE A 45 -14.14 4.47 6.32
N SER A 46 -14.71 5.66 6.51
CA SER A 46 -15.91 5.91 7.33
C SER A 46 -17.14 5.09 6.92
N GLU A 47 -17.23 4.67 5.65
CA GLU A 47 -18.40 3.97 5.10
C GLU A 47 -18.25 2.44 5.06
N ILE A 48 -17.07 1.90 5.35
CA ILE A 48 -16.77 0.46 5.18
C ILE A 48 -16.49 -0.29 6.47
N ASN A 49 -16.83 0.32 7.61
CA ASN A 49 -16.58 -0.22 8.96
C ASN A 49 -15.11 -0.63 9.14
N LEU A 50 -14.19 0.19 8.62
CA LEU A 50 -12.76 0.03 8.76
C LEU A 50 -12.23 1.15 9.63
N THR A 51 -11.26 0.86 10.48
CA THR A 51 -10.55 1.85 11.28
C THR A 51 -9.16 2.06 10.71
N SER A 52 -8.68 3.31 10.70
CA SER A 52 -7.30 3.65 10.36
C SER A 52 -6.66 4.47 11.47
N ILE A 53 -5.35 4.31 11.64
CA ILE A 53 -4.54 5.17 12.50
C ILE A 53 -3.59 6.07 11.69
N ASN A 54 -3.39 5.78 10.39
CA ASN A 54 -2.45 6.53 9.54
C ASN A 54 -3.13 7.30 8.39
N PHE A 55 -4.42 7.08 8.14
CA PHE A 55 -5.21 7.75 7.10
C PHE A 55 -6.45 8.40 7.69
N ASP A 56 -6.97 9.41 6.99
CA ASP A 56 -8.21 10.08 7.34
C ASP A 56 -9.44 9.23 6.99
N ASP A 57 -10.55 9.51 7.67
CA ASP A 57 -11.83 8.80 7.47
C ASP A 57 -12.38 8.91 6.05
N GLN A 58 -11.98 9.94 5.30
CA GLN A 58 -12.39 10.17 3.91
C GLN A 58 -11.44 9.53 2.89
N HIS A 59 -10.40 8.82 3.35
CA HIS A 59 -9.44 8.17 2.48
C HIS A 59 -10.09 7.06 1.64
N LEU A 60 -9.71 7.01 0.36
CA LEU A 60 -10.13 5.98 -0.58
C LEU A 60 -8.97 5.05 -0.87
N TRP A 61 -9.09 3.78 -0.49
CA TRP A 61 -8.05 2.76 -0.72
C TRP A 61 -7.91 2.38 -2.19
N ILE A 62 -8.98 2.52 -2.97
CA ILE A 62 -9.01 2.18 -4.38
C ILE A 62 -9.51 3.36 -5.19
N GLN A 63 -8.79 3.64 -6.27
CA GLN A 63 -9.24 4.55 -7.33
C GLN A 63 -9.39 3.78 -8.64
N ILE A 64 -10.46 4.08 -9.36
CA ILE A 64 -10.77 3.46 -10.66
C ILE A 64 -10.59 4.52 -11.74
N LYS A 65 -9.77 4.20 -12.74
CA LYS A 65 -9.55 5.05 -13.92
C LYS A 65 -9.63 4.17 -15.16
N ASP A 66 -10.37 4.61 -16.18
CA ASP A 66 -10.55 3.88 -17.44
C ASP A 66 -10.99 2.41 -17.23
N GLN A 67 -11.96 2.21 -16.31
CA GLN A 67 -12.49 0.91 -15.87
C GLN A 67 -11.47 -0.03 -15.18
N LYS A 68 -10.24 0.44 -14.91
CA LYS A 68 -9.20 -0.33 -14.23
C LYS A 68 -8.91 0.26 -12.87
N VAL A 69 -8.69 -0.63 -11.91
CA VAL A 69 -8.19 -0.23 -10.59
C VAL A 69 -6.72 0.18 -10.72
N ILE A 70 -6.42 1.39 -10.28
CA ILE A 70 -5.03 1.85 -10.09
C ILE A 70 -4.43 1.04 -8.93
N ASN A 71 -3.19 0.57 -9.10
CA ASN A 71 -2.50 -0.14 -8.03
C ASN A 71 -2.46 0.71 -6.75
N PRO A 72 -3.06 0.26 -5.62
CA PRO A 72 -3.13 1.04 -4.38
C PRO A 72 -1.77 1.49 -3.85
N TYR A 73 -0.72 0.69 -4.04
CA TYR A 73 0.65 1.05 -3.61
C TYR A 73 1.19 2.28 -4.34
N LYS A 74 0.70 2.57 -5.55
CA LYS A 74 1.06 3.77 -6.32
C LYS A 74 0.30 5.02 -5.88
N LEU A 75 -0.74 4.87 -5.06
CA LEU A 75 -1.54 5.97 -4.51
C LEU A 75 -0.98 6.48 -3.18
N LEU A 76 0.03 5.80 -2.60
CA LEU A 76 0.67 6.26 -1.37
C LEU A 76 1.36 7.61 -1.60
N PRO A 77 1.22 8.55 -0.65
CA PRO A 77 1.79 9.89 -0.81
C PRO A 77 3.32 9.86 -0.77
N PRO A 78 3.99 10.83 -1.43
CA PRO A 78 5.41 11.06 -1.26
C PRO A 78 5.78 11.29 0.21
N ILE A 79 7.01 10.91 0.58
CA ILE A 79 7.51 11.02 1.96
C ILE A 79 7.55 12.49 2.39
N PHE A 80 7.98 13.37 1.49
CA PHE A 80 8.23 14.78 1.78
C PHE A 80 7.25 15.71 1.05
N ASN A 81 5.95 15.47 1.21
CA ASN A 81 4.89 16.24 0.53
C ASN A 81 4.63 17.64 1.12
N GLN A 82 5.14 17.95 2.32
CA GLN A 82 4.90 19.21 3.03
C GLN A 82 6.13 20.12 3.10
N PHE A 83 7.17 19.83 2.31
CA PHE A 83 8.46 20.53 2.37
C PHE A 83 8.69 21.40 1.14
N SER A 84 9.32 22.55 1.32
CA SER A 84 9.71 23.42 0.21
C SER A 84 10.84 22.78 -0.62
N LYS A 85 11.03 23.25 -1.86
CA LYS A 85 12.13 22.78 -2.71
C LYS A 85 13.50 23.04 -2.07
N GLU A 86 13.63 24.09 -1.28
CA GLU A 86 14.85 24.42 -0.54
C GLU A 86 15.08 23.42 0.60
N GLU A 87 14.05 23.08 1.38
CA GLU A 87 14.15 22.08 2.45
C GLU A 87 14.51 20.69 1.90
N LEU A 88 13.91 20.31 0.77
CA LEU A 88 14.19 19.03 0.11
C LEU A 88 15.64 18.86 -0.32
N LYS A 89 16.37 19.95 -0.64
CA LYS A 89 17.80 19.87 -1.00
C LYS A 89 18.69 19.41 0.15
N HIS A 90 18.22 19.59 1.39
CA HIS A 90 18.96 19.21 2.60
C HIS A 90 18.64 17.78 3.06
N PHE A 91 17.62 17.13 2.48
CA PHE A 91 17.26 15.76 2.83
C PHE A 91 18.07 14.73 2.04
N ILE A 92 18.15 13.53 2.62
CA ILE A 92 18.94 12.46 2.05
C ILE A 92 18.35 12.06 0.70
N SER A 93 19.15 12.13 -0.35
CA SER A 93 18.73 11.76 -1.71
C SER A 93 18.34 10.27 -1.80
N GLY A 94 17.40 9.99 -2.71
CA GLY A 94 16.97 8.63 -3.07
C GLY A 94 15.78 8.07 -2.28
N LEU A 95 15.01 8.90 -1.56
CA LEU A 95 13.76 8.52 -0.90
C LEU A 95 12.61 9.45 -1.31
N ASP A 96 11.89 9.09 -2.36
CA ASP A 96 10.74 9.89 -2.82
C ASP A 96 9.40 9.33 -2.31
N THR A 97 9.21 8.02 -2.46
CA THR A 97 7.98 7.30 -2.07
C THR A 97 8.33 5.93 -1.49
N ILE A 98 7.45 5.39 -0.64
CA ILE A 98 7.54 4.03 -0.13
C ILE A 98 6.35 3.26 -0.68
N SER A 99 6.56 2.56 -1.79
CA SER A 99 5.52 1.78 -2.48
C SER A 99 5.92 0.32 -2.73
N ASP A 100 7.15 -0.06 -2.40
CA ASP A 100 7.64 -1.43 -2.48
C ASP A 100 8.49 -1.83 -1.27
N GLY A 101 8.85 -3.12 -1.22
CA GLY A 101 9.56 -3.68 -0.07
C GLY A 101 11.02 -3.24 0.02
N GLY A 102 11.68 -3.00 -1.12
CA GLY A 102 13.05 -2.50 -1.18
C GLY A 102 13.13 -1.04 -0.74
N ALA A 103 12.16 -0.21 -1.18
CA ALA A 103 12.02 1.17 -0.73
C ALA A 103 11.75 1.24 0.79
N ALA A 104 10.84 0.39 1.30
CA ALA A 104 10.55 0.32 2.73
C ALA A 104 11.79 -0.10 3.55
N LEU A 105 12.52 -1.12 3.10
CA LEU A 105 13.76 -1.57 3.75
C LEU A 105 14.83 -0.47 3.73
N THR A 106 15.02 0.20 2.60
CA THR A 106 15.98 1.30 2.47
C THR A 106 15.63 2.45 3.41
N ALA A 107 14.35 2.82 3.48
CA ALA A 107 13.86 3.85 4.39
C ALA A 107 14.11 3.49 5.86
N TYR A 108 13.82 2.23 6.24
CA TYR A 108 14.06 1.74 7.59
C TYR A 108 15.56 1.68 7.95
N SER A 109 16.42 1.29 7.01
CA SER A 109 17.88 1.32 7.21
C SER A 109 18.39 2.75 7.39
N LYS A 110 17.89 3.72 6.60
CA LYS A 110 18.25 5.14 6.78
C LYS A 110 17.84 5.66 8.15
N LEU A 111 16.66 5.29 8.66
CA LEU A 111 16.22 5.66 10.02
C LEU A 111 17.19 5.19 11.11
N GLN A 112 17.87 4.06 10.92
CA GLN A 112 18.77 3.47 11.92
C GLN A 112 20.19 4.02 11.83
N PHE A 113 20.69 4.25 10.62
CA PHE A 113 22.13 4.44 10.39
C PHE A 113 22.52 5.79 9.83
N VAL A 114 21.55 6.64 9.47
CA VAL A 114 21.84 7.96 8.89
C VAL A 114 21.34 9.06 9.83
N ASP A 115 22.21 10.03 10.09
CA ASP A 115 21.85 11.24 10.81
C ASP A 115 20.88 12.08 10.00
N MET A 116 19.81 12.53 10.65
CA MET A 116 18.73 13.27 10.00
C MET A 116 17.98 14.11 11.02
N SER A 117 17.30 15.15 10.53
CA SER A 117 16.48 15.99 11.38
C SER A 117 15.28 15.22 11.96
N LYS A 118 14.73 15.69 13.08
CA LYS A 118 13.51 15.11 13.67
C LYS A 118 12.33 15.15 12.68
N LYS A 119 12.18 16.24 11.93
CA LYS A 119 11.13 16.39 10.91
C LYS A 119 11.26 15.34 9.80
N GLU A 120 12.47 15.15 9.27
CA GLU A 120 12.75 14.15 8.23
C GLU A 120 12.47 12.72 8.75
N ARG A 121 12.96 12.41 9.95
CA ARG A 121 12.73 11.13 10.62
C ARG A 121 11.25 10.83 10.80
N ASP A 122 10.46 11.81 11.26
CA ASP A 122 9.03 11.66 11.50
C ASP A 122 8.25 11.50 10.18
N SER A 123 8.66 12.17 9.11
CA SER A 123 8.07 11.99 7.77
C SER A 123 8.30 10.58 7.23
N ILE A 124 9.53 10.06 7.30
CA ILE A 124 9.85 8.69 6.86
C ILE A 124 9.04 7.67 7.67
N LYS A 125 8.94 7.84 9.00
CA LYS A 125 8.13 6.96 9.86
C LYS A 125 6.66 6.97 9.46
N LYS A 126 6.06 8.14 9.25
CA LYS A 126 4.66 8.27 8.82
C LYS A 126 4.42 7.53 7.50
N SER A 127 5.32 7.66 6.52
CA SER A 127 5.19 6.94 5.25
C SER A 127 5.37 5.43 5.38
N LEU A 128 6.28 4.97 6.25
CA LEU A 128 6.41 3.54 6.58
C LEU A 128 5.12 2.99 7.21
N PHE A 129 4.52 3.71 8.17
CA PHE A 129 3.28 3.26 8.80
C PHE A 129 2.11 3.18 7.81
N LYS A 130 1.96 4.17 6.92
CA LYS A 130 0.98 4.12 5.83
C LYS A 130 1.18 2.90 4.92
N TYR A 131 2.42 2.63 4.54
CA TYR A 131 2.77 1.48 3.73
C TYR A 131 2.47 0.15 4.45
N CYS A 132 2.83 0.01 5.73
CA CYS A 132 2.55 -1.19 6.53
C CYS A 132 1.04 -1.42 6.77
N GLU A 133 0.27 -0.34 6.94
CA GLU A 133 -1.18 -0.43 7.07
C GLU A 133 -1.81 -0.95 5.76
N LEU A 134 -1.36 -0.44 4.60
CA LEU A 134 -1.79 -0.95 3.31
C LEU A 134 -1.43 -2.44 3.11
N ASP A 135 -0.20 -2.85 3.45
CA ASP A 135 0.21 -4.27 3.36
C ASP A 135 -0.70 -5.17 4.22
N THR A 136 -1.10 -4.71 5.40
CA THR A 136 -2.02 -5.45 6.29
C THR A 136 -3.42 -5.54 5.70
N LEU A 137 -3.96 -4.40 5.24
CA LEU A 137 -5.27 -4.35 4.63
C LEU A 137 -5.33 -5.14 3.32
N ALA A 138 -4.24 -5.16 2.55
CA ALA A 138 -4.13 -5.93 1.32
C ALA A 138 -4.35 -7.43 1.57
N MET A 139 -3.81 -7.98 2.67
CA MET A 139 -4.08 -9.36 3.05
C MET A 139 -5.55 -9.60 3.36
N VAL A 140 -6.22 -8.65 4.02
CA VAL A 140 -7.67 -8.72 4.31
C VAL A 140 -8.48 -8.69 3.02
N MET A 141 -8.17 -7.79 2.10
CA MET A 141 -8.84 -7.71 0.78
C MET A 141 -8.67 -9.02 0.01
N ILE A 142 -7.46 -9.58 -0.03
CA ILE A 142 -7.20 -10.87 -0.68
C ILE A 142 -8.01 -11.97 -0.02
N TYR A 143 -8.01 -12.05 1.31
CA TYR A 143 -8.79 -13.05 2.04
C TYR A 143 -10.30 -12.92 1.77
N GLU A 144 -10.84 -11.70 1.79
CA GLU A 144 -12.24 -11.44 1.45
C GLU A 144 -12.58 -11.93 0.04
N HIS A 145 -11.70 -11.69 -0.95
CA HIS A 145 -11.89 -12.26 -2.28
C HIS A 145 -11.89 -13.78 -2.28
N LEU A 146 -10.91 -14.42 -1.62
CA LEU A 146 -10.83 -15.88 -1.57
C LEU A 146 -12.10 -16.48 -0.95
N LYS A 147 -12.69 -15.82 0.06
CA LYS A 147 -13.99 -16.22 0.61
C LYS A 147 -15.16 -16.10 -0.37
N THR A 148 -15.07 -15.28 -1.42
CA THR A 148 -16.12 -15.20 -2.45
C THR A 148 -16.06 -16.33 -3.48
N LEU A 149 -15.01 -17.15 -3.46
CA LEU A 149 -14.80 -18.25 -4.40
C LEU A 149 -15.27 -19.61 -3.86
N ILE A 150 -15.68 -19.65 -2.58
CA ILE A 150 -16.19 -20.82 -1.86
C ILE A 150 -17.66 -20.61 -1.51
#